data_AF-A0A2C9LJY8-F1
#
_entry.id   AF-A0A2C9LJY8-F1
#
_cell.length_a   1.000
_cell.length_b   1.000
_cell.length_c   1.000
_cell.angle_alpha   90.00
_cell.angle_beta   90.00
_cell.angle_gamma   90.00
#
_symmetry.space_group_name_H-M   'P 1'
#
loop_
_entity.id
_entity.type
_entity.pdbx_description
1 polymer ?
#
loop_
_entity_poly.entity_id
_entity_poly.type
_entity_poly.pdbx_seq_one_letter_code
_entity_poly.pdbx_strand_id
1 'polypeptide(L)'
;MEAGLSAAKLQLRSIYTQVQSFLEMHQIISAGPFLYVFVQEGTADSSYFAHPQCSIRLARFALQAHCAVSRNKRAQSLPLVLGAPLRQEEGTSLVVGIPPLDTDDERKNFFGKAFEQAAEATNTTAKFNNFDSYSKYAI
;
A
#
# COMPACT_ATOMS: atom_id res chain seq x y z
N MET A 1 -16.95 -22.92 4.98
CA MET A 1 -16.35 -22.70 3.65
C MET A 1 -17.07 -21.57 2.90
N GLU A 2 -18.39 -21.64 2.73
CA GLU A 2 -19.21 -20.59 2.07
C GLU A 2 -19.01 -19.17 2.63
N ALA A 3 -19.04 -18.99 3.95
CA ALA A 3 -18.84 -17.67 4.56
C ALA A 3 -17.47 -17.04 4.22
N GLY A 4 -16.41 -17.86 4.16
CA GLY A 4 -15.07 -17.39 3.77
C GLY A 4 -15.00 -16.98 2.31
N LEU A 5 -15.68 -17.71 1.42
CA LEU A 5 -15.78 -17.34 0.01
C LEU A 5 -16.52 -16.02 -0.18
N SER A 6 -17.63 -15.82 0.53
CA SER A 6 -18.39 -14.56 0.50
C SER A 6 -17.56 -13.38 1.01
N ALA A 7 -16.82 -13.56 2.11
CA ALA A 7 -15.93 -12.55 2.64
C ALA A 7 -14.78 -12.20 1.66
N ALA A 8 -14.18 -13.21 1.01
CA ALA A 8 -13.13 -13.00 0.02
C ALA A 8 -13.64 -12.21 -1.21
N LYS A 9 -14.85 -12.52 -1.70
CA LYS A 9 -15.49 -11.77 -2.79
C LYS A 9 -15.72 -10.30 -2.41
N LEU A 10 -16.21 -10.06 -1.19
CA LEU A 10 -16.42 -8.70 -0.70
C LEU A 10 -15.10 -7.93 -0.61
N GLN A 11 -14.06 -8.53 0.00
CA GLN A 11 -12.73 -7.93 0.08
C GLN A 11 -12.16 -7.59 -1.30
N LEU A 12 -12.25 -8.50 -2.27
CA LEU A 12 -11.78 -8.25 -3.64
C LEU A 12 -12.55 -7.11 -4.31
N ARG A 13 -13.87 -7.02 -4.09
CA ARG A 13 -14.69 -5.92 -4.60
C ARG A 13 -14.25 -4.58 -3.98
N SER A 14 -14.03 -4.52 -2.67
CA SER A 14 -13.56 -3.31 -1.99
C SER A 14 -12.19 -2.88 -2.52
N ILE A 15 -11.25 -3.83 -2.73
CA ILE A 15 -9.95 -3.53 -3.33
C ILE A 15 -10.14 -2.95 -4.74
N TYR A 16 -10.96 -3.58 -5.60
CA TYR A 16 -11.19 -3.11 -6.96
C TYR A 16 -11.75 -1.68 -6.98
N THR A 17 -12.80 -1.44 -6.19
CA THR A 17 -13.43 -0.11 -6.08
C THR A 17 -12.42 0.93 -5.59
N GLN A 18 -11.57 0.58 -4.63
CA GLN A 18 -10.55 1.49 -4.12
C GLN A 18 -9.46 1.81 -5.16
N VAL A 19 -8.99 0.82 -5.92
CA VAL A 19 -8.03 1.03 -7.01
C VAL A 19 -8.64 1.93 -8.09
N GLN A 20 -9.90 1.70 -8.47
CA GLN A 20 -10.60 2.54 -9.42
C GLN A 20 -10.66 3.99 -8.93
N SER A 21 -11.03 4.21 -7.66
CA SER A 21 -11.05 5.53 -7.04
C SER A 21 -9.66 6.20 -7.08
N PHE A 22 -8.59 5.49 -6.75
CA PHE A 22 -7.23 6.04 -6.83
C PHE A 22 -6.86 6.53 -8.23
N LEU A 23 -7.30 5.82 -9.27
CA LEU A 23 -7.02 6.19 -10.66
C LEU A 23 -7.88 7.36 -11.14
N GLU A 24 -9.20 7.29 -10.92
CA GLU A 24 -10.14 8.35 -11.31
C GLU A 24 -9.81 9.68 -10.65
N MET A 25 -9.44 9.64 -9.37
CA MET A 25 -9.07 10.81 -8.59
C MET A 25 -7.59 11.20 -8.71
N HIS A 26 -6.81 10.50 -9.54
CA HIS A 26 -5.39 10.78 -9.80
C HIS A 26 -4.54 10.83 -8.50
N GLN A 27 -4.84 9.96 -7.54
CA GLN A 27 -4.25 9.99 -6.19
C GLN A 27 -2.91 9.26 -6.06
N ILE A 28 -2.46 8.56 -7.12
CA ILE A 28 -1.15 7.92 -7.16
C ILE A 28 -0.15 8.95 -7.66
N ILE A 29 0.70 9.43 -6.75
CA ILE A 29 1.62 10.55 -6.98
C ILE A 29 3.06 10.05 -7.02
N SER A 30 3.89 10.64 -7.88
CA SER A 30 5.33 10.38 -7.89
C SER A 30 6.06 11.31 -6.93
N ALA A 31 6.81 10.75 -5.99
CA ALA A 31 7.74 11.49 -5.12
C ALA A 31 9.13 11.69 -5.77
N GLY A 32 9.34 11.18 -6.99
CA GLY A 32 10.64 11.07 -7.64
C GLY A 32 11.15 9.63 -7.63
N PRO A 33 11.71 9.12 -6.51
CA PRO A 33 12.29 7.78 -6.45
C PRO A 33 11.24 6.66 -6.25
N PHE A 34 10.00 7.00 -5.89
CA PHE A 34 8.89 6.06 -5.72
C PHE A 34 7.54 6.72 -5.98
N LEU A 35 6.51 5.91 -6.18
CA LEU A 35 5.11 6.29 -6.20
C LEU A 35 4.53 6.19 -4.79
N TYR A 36 3.55 7.02 -4.44
CA TYR A 36 2.81 6.88 -3.20
C TYR A 36 1.31 7.14 -3.35
N VAL A 37 0.53 6.57 -2.44
CA VAL A 37 -0.91 6.78 -2.33
C VAL A 37 -1.39 6.56 -0.89
N PHE A 38 -2.45 7.25 -0.47
CA PHE A 38 -3.04 7.10 0.87
C PHE A 38 -4.54 6.81 0.77
N VAL A 39 -5.00 5.77 1.46
CA VAL A 39 -6.42 5.58 1.75
C VAL A 39 -6.83 6.71 2.70
N GLN A 40 -7.79 7.54 2.28
CA GLN A 40 -8.26 8.68 3.08
C GLN A 40 -9.12 8.21 4.25
N GLU A 41 -9.14 8.96 5.34
CA GLU A 41 -10.11 8.75 6.42
C GLU A 41 -11.55 8.89 5.91
N GLY A 42 -12.48 8.13 6.50
CA GLY A 42 -13.87 8.09 6.05
C GLY A 42 -14.11 7.30 4.75
N THR A 43 -13.05 6.77 4.12
CA THR A 43 -13.19 5.85 2.98
C THR A 43 -14.00 4.62 3.41
N ALA A 44 -15.02 4.28 2.61
CA ALA A 44 -15.80 3.06 2.81
C ALA A 44 -14.87 1.84 2.83
N ASP A 45 -15.18 0.83 3.64
CA ASP A 45 -14.39 -0.41 3.71
C ASP A 45 -12.94 -0.23 4.20
N SER A 46 -12.58 0.94 4.74
CA SER A 46 -11.23 1.23 5.25
C SER A 46 -10.73 0.25 6.31
N SER A 47 -11.63 -0.38 7.06
CA SER A 47 -11.29 -1.43 8.03
C SER A 47 -10.63 -2.66 7.39
N TYR A 48 -10.94 -2.99 6.13
CA TYR A 48 -10.24 -4.05 5.42
C TYR A 48 -8.79 -3.66 5.13
N PHE A 49 -8.54 -2.39 4.82
CA PHE A 49 -7.21 -1.87 4.47
C PHE A 49 -6.33 -1.58 5.70
N ALA A 50 -6.90 -1.66 6.91
CA ALA A 50 -6.13 -1.68 8.15
C ALA A 50 -5.45 -3.04 8.41
N HIS A 51 -5.74 -4.07 7.60
CA HIS A 51 -5.10 -5.38 7.69
C HIS A 51 -3.93 -5.52 6.69
N PRO A 52 -2.70 -5.84 7.14
CA PRO A 52 -1.49 -5.85 6.30
C PRO A 52 -1.63 -6.58 4.96
N GLN A 53 -2.17 -7.79 4.97
CA GLN A 53 -2.31 -8.60 3.74
C GLN A 53 -3.27 -7.98 2.73
N CYS A 54 -4.30 -7.27 3.20
CA CYS A 54 -5.22 -6.56 2.32
C CYS A 54 -4.56 -5.31 1.74
N SER A 55 -3.83 -4.53 2.56
CA SER A 55 -3.10 -3.33 2.11
C SER A 55 -2.00 -3.68 1.10
N ILE A 56 -1.28 -4.80 1.30
CA ILE A 56 -0.29 -5.31 0.36
C ILE A 56 -0.93 -5.63 -1.00
N ARG A 57 -2.08 -6.33 -1.00
CA ARG A 57 -2.83 -6.61 -2.24
C ARG A 57 -3.34 -5.35 -2.91
N LEU A 58 -3.91 -4.42 -2.13
CA LEU A 58 -4.39 -3.14 -2.62
C LEU A 58 -3.25 -2.36 -3.29
N ALA A 59 -2.09 -2.26 -2.63
CA ALA A 59 -0.92 -1.59 -3.17
C ALA A 59 -0.41 -2.25 -4.46
N ARG A 60 -0.34 -3.59 -4.50
CA ARG A 60 0.09 -4.33 -5.70
C ARG A 60 -0.85 -4.08 -6.88
N PHE A 61 -2.17 -4.16 -6.66
CA PHE A 61 -3.15 -3.89 -7.71
C PHE A 61 -3.18 -2.42 -8.13
N ALA A 62 -3.02 -1.48 -7.19
CA ALA A 62 -2.89 -0.06 -7.51
C ALA A 62 -1.68 0.22 -8.41
N LEU A 63 -0.51 -0.35 -8.10
CA LEU A 63 0.70 -0.22 -8.91
C LEU A 63 0.51 -0.82 -10.32
N GLN A 64 -0.05 -2.03 -10.41
CA GLN A 64 -0.35 -2.69 -11.68
C GLN A 64 -1.30 -1.86 -12.54
N ALA A 65 -2.41 -1.40 -11.95
CA ALA A 65 -3.42 -0.64 -12.67
C ALA A 65 -2.88 0.74 -13.11
N HIS A 66 -2.13 1.43 -12.25
CA HIS A 66 -1.45 2.68 -12.60
C HIS A 66 -0.50 2.50 -13.79
N CYS A 67 0.34 1.47 -13.75
CA CYS A 67 1.28 1.19 -14.83
C CYS A 67 0.59 0.82 -16.14
N ALA A 68 -0.55 0.14 -16.08
CA ALA A 68 -1.32 -0.25 -17.26
C ALA A 68 -1.94 0.96 -17.99
N VAL A 69 -2.33 2.00 -17.25
CA VAL A 69 -2.96 3.21 -17.83
C VAL A 69 -1.98 4.39 -18.01
N SER A 70 -0.80 4.32 -17.38
CA SER A 70 0.20 5.38 -17.43
C SER A 70 0.89 5.44 -18.78
N ARG A 71 1.06 6.66 -19.30
CA ARG A 71 1.89 6.94 -20.49
C ARG A 71 3.38 6.96 -20.16
N ASN A 72 3.74 7.04 -18.89
CA ASN A 72 5.13 7.09 -18.45
C ASN A 72 5.71 5.68 -18.31
N LYS A 73 6.59 5.30 -19.24
CA LYS A 73 7.24 3.98 -19.23
C LYS A 73 8.08 3.73 -17.96
N ARG A 74 8.56 4.78 -17.28
CA ARG A 74 9.26 4.63 -15.99
C ARG A 74 8.34 4.22 -14.84
N ALA A 75 7.02 4.31 -14.97
CA ALA A 75 6.11 3.93 -13.89
C ALA A 75 6.30 2.47 -13.46
N GLN A 76 6.62 1.57 -14.40
CA GLN A 76 6.86 0.16 -14.11
C GLN A 76 8.13 -0.11 -13.30
N SER A 77 9.12 0.78 -13.40
CA SER A 77 10.39 0.68 -12.68
C SER A 77 10.39 1.43 -11.35
N LEU A 78 9.26 2.02 -10.96
CA LEU A 78 9.10 2.69 -9.68
C LEU A 78 8.36 1.79 -8.69
N PRO A 79 8.84 1.73 -7.43
CA PRO A 79 8.10 1.07 -6.37
C PRO A 79 6.91 1.91 -5.90
N LEU A 80 5.98 1.32 -5.15
CA LEU A 80 4.83 2.02 -4.54
C LEU A 80 4.85 1.92 -3.02
N VAL A 81 4.62 3.04 -2.34
CA VAL A 81 4.29 3.10 -0.91
C VAL A 81 2.80 3.39 -0.74
N LEU A 82 2.10 2.58 0.04
CA LEU A 82 0.69 2.80 0.39
C LEU A 82 0.55 3.04 1.89
N GLY A 83 -0.16 4.10 2.26
CA GLY A 83 -0.61 4.34 3.63
C GLY A 83 -2.12 4.09 3.78
N ALA A 84 -2.53 3.55 4.94
CA ALA A 84 -3.93 3.41 5.32
C ALA A 84 -4.12 3.66 6.81
N PRO A 85 -5.24 4.26 7.24
CA PRO A 85 -5.51 4.49 8.66
C PRO A 85 -5.65 3.16 9.40
N LEU A 86 -4.94 3.00 10.52
CA LEU A 86 -5.01 1.81 11.38
C LEU A 86 -5.96 2.03 12.55
N ARG A 87 -5.71 3.08 13.34
CA ARG A 87 -6.55 3.52 14.46
C ARG A 87 -6.65 5.03 14.41
N GLN A 88 -7.81 5.52 13.97
CA GLN A 88 -8.08 6.96 13.83
C GLN A 88 -7.92 7.70 15.16
N GLU A 89 -8.42 7.12 16.26
CA GLU A 89 -8.33 7.72 17.60
C GLU A 89 -6.88 7.91 18.08
N GLU A 90 -5.97 7.03 17.65
CA GLU A 90 -4.55 7.07 18.02
C GLU A 90 -3.71 7.81 16.97
N GLY A 91 -4.31 8.27 15.86
CA GLY A 91 -3.60 8.89 14.74
C GLY A 91 -2.64 7.96 13.99
N THR A 92 -2.76 6.64 14.18
CA THR A 92 -1.79 5.68 13.65
C THR A 92 -2.16 5.19 12.25
N SER A 93 -1.14 4.96 11.42
CA SER A 93 -1.28 4.50 10.05
C SER A 93 -0.47 3.22 9.80
N LEU A 94 -1.05 2.32 9.01
CA LEU A 94 -0.35 1.20 8.40
C LEU A 94 0.30 1.68 7.10
N VAL A 95 1.60 1.41 6.96
CA VAL A 95 2.39 1.74 5.76
C VAL A 95 2.93 0.44 5.16
N VAL A 96 2.77 0.28 3.85
CA VAL A 96 3.29 -0.88 3.11
C VAL A 96 4.07 -0.42 1.88
N GLY A 97 5.15 -1.12 1.56
CA GLY A 97 5.97 -0.87 0.38
C GLY A 97 5.98 -2.07 -0.56
N ILE A 98 5.68 -1.84 -1.83
CA ILE A 98 5.65 -2.85 -2.90
C ILE A 98 6.75 -2.55 -3.93
N PRO A 99 7.58 -3.53 -4.31
CA PRO A 99 8.66 -3.32 -5.27
C PRO A 99 8.10 -2.97 -6.67
N PRO A 100 8.95 -2.46 -7.57
CA PRO A 100 8.59 -2.24 -8.98
C PRO A 100 8.03 -3.50 -9.66
N LEU A 101 7.30 -3.32 -10.76
CA LEU A 101 6.72 -4.44 -11.50
C LEU A 101 7.74 -5.17 -12.38
N ASP A 102 8.80 -4.48 -12.80
CA ASP A 102 9.87 -5.01 -13.66
C ASP A 102 11.00 -5.69 -12.87
N THR A 103 10.83 -5.88 -11.56
CA THR A 103 11.81 -6.58 -10.73
C THR A 103 11.64 -8.09 -10.86
N ASP A 104 12.66 -8.77 -11.41
CA ASP A 104 12.68 -10.24 -11.60
C ASP A 104 12.73 -11.05 -10.29
N ASP A 105 13.02 -10.39 -9.16
CA ASP A 105 13.18 -11.03 -7.86
C ASP A 105 12.31 -10.34 -6.80
N GLU A 106 11.11 -10.88 -6.56
CA GLU A 106 10.19 -10.38 -5.52
C GLU A 106 10.81 -10.42 -4.10
N ARG A 107 11.91 -11.15 -3.88
CA ARG A 107 12.64 -11.18 -2.59
C ARG A 107 13.46 -9.91 -2.35
N LYS A 108 13.65 -9.06 -3.36
CA LYS A 108 14.39 -7.79 -3.26
C LYS A 108 13.49 -6.62 -2.87
N ASN A 109 12.65 -6.81 -1.85
CA ASN A 109 11.91 -5.70 -1.28
C ASN A 109 12.78 -4.92 -0.28
N PHE A 110 13.30 -3.76 -0.72
CA PHE A 110 14.19 -2.91 0.09
C PHE A 110 13.45 -2.02 1.10
N PHE A 111 12.11 -2.01 1.09
CA PHE A 111 11.34 -1.11 1.95
C PHE A 111 11.48 -1.39 3.44
N GLY A 112 11.79 -2.63 3.84
CA GLY A 112 12.05 -2.94 5.25
C GLY A 112 13.13 -2.02 5.84
N LYS A 113 14.34 -2.07 5.28
CA LYS A 113 15.45 -1.21 5.70
C LYS A 113 15.20 0.27 5.40
N ALA A 114 14.59 0.60 4.26
CA ALA A 114 14.34 2.00 3.90
C ALA A 114 13.40 2.69 4.91
N PHE A 115 12.36 2.00 5.36
CA PHE A 115 11.45 2.52 6.37
C PHE A 115 12.08 2.58 7.77
N GLU A 116 12.97 1.66 8.12
CA GLU A 116 13.79 1.76 9.36
C GLU A 116 14.64 3.03 9.34
N GLN A 117 15.42 3.22 8.28
CA GLN A 117 16.28 4.38 8.10
C GLN A 117 15.49 5.69 8.09
N ALA A 118 14.31 5.70 7.45
CA ALA A 118 13.43 6.86 7.46
C ALA A 118 12.96 7.19 8.87
N ALA A 119 12.48 6.20 9.64
CA ALA A 119 12.01 6.40 11.00
C ALA A 119 13.12 6.88 11.94
N GLU A 120 14.33 6.33 11.82
CA GLU A 120 15.51 6.78 12.58
C GLU A 120 15.89 8.22 12.22
N ALA A 121 15.90 8.57 10.93
CA ALA A 121 16.27 9.91 10.46
C ALA A 121 15.26 10.99 10.87
N THR A 122 13.97 10.64 10.97
CA THR A 122 12.90 11.59 11.32
C THR A 122 12.47 11.53 12.78
N ASN A 123 13.11 10.69 13.59
CA ASN A 123 12.73 10.41 14.98
C ASN A 123 11.24 10.02 15.10
N THR A 124 10.73 9.26 14.13
CA THR A 124 9.34 8.80 14.07
C THR A 124 9.17 7.49 14.82
N THR A 125 8.06 7.34 15.54
CA THR A 125 7.76 6.07 16.21
C THR A 125 7.16 5.09 15.22
N ALA A 126 7.90 4.04 14.86
CA ALA A 126 7.45 2.98 13.96
C ALA A 126 7.56 1.60 14.62
N LYS A 127 6.55 0.74 14.39
CA LYS A 127 6.52 -0.65 14.84
C LYS A 127 6.69 -1.60 13.66
N PHE A 128 7.65 -2.51 13.79
CA PHE A 128 8.00 -3.53 12.79
C PHE A 128 7.63 -4.93 13.29
N ASN A 129 6.33 -5.15 13.52
CA ASN A 129 5.78 -6.38 14.11
C ASN A 129 5.05 -7.27 13.09
N ASN A 130 5.17 -6.99 11.79
CA ASN A 130 4.73 -7.91 10.75
C ASN A 130 5.88 -8.82 10.32
N PHE A 131 5.57 -10.09 9.99
CA PHE A 131 6.55 -11.03 9.45
C PHE A 131 7.12 -10.54 8.11
N ASP A 132 6.27 -9.90 7.30
CA ASP A 132 6.67 -9.19 6.10
C ASP A 132 7.30 -7.83 6.48
N SER A 133 8.63 -7.74 6.43
CA SER A 133 9.38 -6.55 6.87
C SER A 133 9.03 -5.26 6.11
N TYR A 134 8.39 -5.37 4.94
CA TYR A 134 7.95 -4.25 4.10
C TYR A 134 6.55 -3.72 4.46
N SER A 135 5.98 -4.19 5.57
CA SER A 135 4.74 -3.67 6.15
C SER A 135 5.00 -3.24 7.60
N LYS A 136 4.61 -2.01 7.93
CA LYS A 136 4.98 -1.34 9.17
C LYS A 136 3.85 -0.47 9.69
N TYR A 137 3.77 -0.27 10.99
CA TYR A 137 2.82 0.66 11.60
C TYR A 137 3.58 1.91 12.02
N ALA A 138 3.13 3.07 11.56
CA ALA A 138 3.71 4.38 11.88
C ALA A 138 2.74 5.17 12.77
N ILE A 139 3.31 5.85 13.78
CA ILE A 139 2.64 6.85 14.62
C ILE A 139 3.10 8.22 14.16
#